data_AF-A0ABD0Q4N3-F1
#
_entry.id   AF-A0ABD0Q4N3-F1
#
_cell.length_a   1.000
_cell.length_b   1.000
_cell.length_c   1.000
_cell.angle_alpha   90.00
_cell.angle_beta   90.00
_cell.angle_gamma   90.00
#
_symmetry.space_group_name_H-M   'P 1'
#
loop_
_entity.id
_entity.type
_entity.pdbx_description
1 polymer ?
#
loop_
_entity_poly.entity_id
_entity_poly.type
_entity_poly.pdbx_seq_one_letter_code
_entity_poly.pdbx_strand_id
1 'polypeptide(L)'
;AVETKKKAVQRIEEQLMKLEVQATDREENKQIALGTSKLNYLDPRISVAWCKKFGVPIEKIYNKTQREKFAWAIDMAEKDYEF
;
A
#
# COMPACT_ATOMS: atom_id res chain seq x y z
N ALA A 1 -34.73 -9.72 7.10
CA ALA A 1 -34.21 -10.82 6.26
C ALA A 1 -33.45 -10.30 5.04
N VAL A 2 -34.08 -9.50 4.16
CA VAL A 2 -33.45 -8.96 2.93
C VAL A 2 -32.20 -8.12 3.23
N GLU A 3 -32.27 -7.19 4.20
CA GLU A 3 -31.13 -6.33 4.56
C GLU A 3 -29.90 -7.14 5.02
N THR A 4 -30.12 -8.18 5.83
CA THR A 4 -29.05 -9.08 6.29
C THR A 4 -28.40 -9.83 5.12
N LYS A 5 -29.19 -10.26 4.13
CA LYS A 5 -28.67 -10.91 2.92
C LYS A 5 -27.92 -9.93 2.02
N LYS A 6 -28.39 -8.68 1.91
CA LYS A 6 -27.68 -7.61 1.18
C LYS A 6 -26.31 -7.32 1.78
N LYS A 7 -26.22 -7.19 3.10
CA LYS A 7 -24.93 -7.05 3.80
C LYS A 7 -24.00 -8.25 3.60
N ALA A 8 -24.55 -9.46 3.56
CA ALA A 8 -23.76 -10.67 3.31
C ALA A 8 -23.19 -10.69 1.88
N VAL A 9 -23.99 -10.30 0.88
CA VAL A 9 -23.53 -10.16 -0.52
C VAL A 9 -22.41 -9.14 -0.62
N GLN A 10 -22.60 -7.93 -0.06
CA GLN A 10 -21.59 -6.87 -0.07
C GLN A 10 -20.26 -7.34 0.54
N ARG A 11 -20.31 -8.05 1.68
CA ARG A 11 -19.09 -8.59 2.31
C ARG A 11 -18.37 -9.60 1.43
N ILE A 12 -19.11 -10.46 0.73
CA ILE A 12 -18.51 -11.45 -0.17
C ILE A 12 -17.92 -10.77 -1.40
N GLU A 13 -18.57 -9.75 -1.95
CA GLU A 13 -18.08 -8.94 -3.06
C GLU A 13 -16.76 -8.22 -2.69
N GLU A 14 -16.68 -7.61 -1.50
CA GLU A 14 -15.43 -7.00 -1.00
C GLU A 14 -14.30 -8.02 -0.83
N GLN A 15 -14.62 -9.23 -0.34
CA GLN A 15 -13.65 -10.30 -0.21
C GLN A 15 -13.15 -10.80 -1.57
N LEU A 16 -14.06 -10.94 -2.54
CA LEU A 16 -13.74 -11.34 -3.91
C LEU A 16 -12.81 -10.32 -4.56
N MET A 17 -13.17 -9.03 -4.51
CA MET A 17 -12.37 -7.94 -5.05
C MET A 17 -10.94 -7.95 -4.47
N LYS A 18 -10.82 -8.16 -3.16
CA LYS A 18 -9.50 -8.26 -2.51
C LYS A 18 -8.68 -9.44 -3.02
N LEU A 19 -9.29 -10.59 -3.26
CA LEU A 19 -8.61 -11.78 -3.76
C LEU A 19 -8.17 -11.61 -5.22
N GLU A 20 -9.00 -10.99 -6.05
CA GLU A 20 -8.67 -10.69 -7.44
C GLU A 20 -7.48 -9.75 -7.55
N VAL A 21 -7.47 -8.66 -6.77
CA VAL A 21 -6.32 -7.73 -6.71
C VAL A 21 -5.04 -8.46 -6.31
N GLN A 22 -5.10 -9.32 -5.27
CA GLN A 22 -3.94 -10.10 -4.83
C GLN A 22 -3.45 -11.11 -5.86
N ALA A 23 -4.35 -11.69 -6.64
CA ALA A 23 -3.99 -12.63 -7.70
C ALA A 23 -3.25 -11.91 -8.83
N THR A 24 -3.79 -10.77 -9.29
CA THR A 24 -3.15 -9.93 -10.32
C THR A 24 -1.77 -9.46 -9.86
N ASP A 25 -1.66 -8.90 -8.64
CA ASP A 25 -0.38 -8.44 -8.08
C ASP A 25 0.69 -9.54 -8.09
N ARG A 26 0.31 -10.80 -7.82
CA ARG A 26 1.25 -11.92 -7.81
C ARG A 26 1.71 -12.32 -9.20
N GLU A 27 0.80 -12.35 -10.17
CA GLU A 27 1.14 -12.74 -11.54
C GLU A 27 2.01 -11.68 -12.23
N GLU A 28 1.67 -10.40 -12.07
CA GLU A 28 2.45 -9.30 -12.65
C GLU A 28 3.87 -9.20 -12.05
N ASN A 29 4.01 -9.50 -10.76
CA ASN A 29 5.31 -9.44 -10.08
C ASN A 29 6.12 -10.74 -10.16
N LYS A 30 5.66 -11.76 -10.88
CA LYS A 30 6.29 -13.09 -10.94
C LYS A 30 7.73 -13.08 -11.43
N GLN A 31 8.08 -12.13 -12.30
CA GLN A 31 9.42 -11.99 -12.88
C GLN A 31 10.12 -10.68 -12.46
N ILE A 32 9.51 -9.89 -11.55
CA ILE A 32 9.95 -8.54 -11.22
C ILE A 32 10.34 -8.43 -9.75
N ALA A 33 11.58 -8.05 -9.48
CA ALA A 33 12.08 -7.81 -8.13
C ALA A 33 11.96 -6.34 -7.72
N LEU A 34 10.89 -5.99 -7.00
CA LEU A 34 10.61 -4.61 -6.56
C LEU A 34 11.49 -4.11 -5.39
N GLY A 35 12.20 -5.01 -4.70
CA GLY A 35 12.90 -4.67 -3.45
C GLY A 35 14.02 -3.64 -3.62
N THR A 36 14.84 -3.79 -4.66
CA THR A 36 16.02 -2.94 -4.87
C THR A 36 15.64 -1.50 -5.22
N SER A 37 14.67 -1.32 -6.12
CA SER A 37 14.17 0.02 -6.49
C SER A 37 13.54 0.72 -5.30
N LYS A 38 12.66 0.02 -4.58
CA LYS A 38 12.00 0.53 -3.39
C LYS A 38 12.95 1.00 -2.29
N LEU A 39 14.11 0.37 -2.15
CA LEU A 39 15.04 0.65 -1.06
C LEU A 39 16.13 1.65 -1.41
N ASN A 40 16.47 1.79 -2.69
CA ASN A 40 17.70 2.46 -3.10
C ASN A 40 17.53 3.48 -4.24
N TYR A 41 16.47 3.37 -5.04
CA TYR A 41 16.30 4.21 -6.23
C TYR A 41 15.07 5.12 -6.20
N LEU A 42 14.15 4.90 -5.25
CA LEU A 42 12.99 5.75 -5.04
C LEU A 42 13.19 6.62 -3.80
N ASP A 43 12.88 7.91 -3.90
CA ASP A 43 12.85 8.78 -2.73
C ASP A 43 11.69 8.36 -1.81
N PRO A 44 11.97 7.93 -0.56
CA PRO A 44 10.94 7.45 0.34
C PRO A 44 9.88 8.52 0.67
N ARG A 45 10.20 9.81 0.55
CA ARG A 45 9.28 10.92 0.80
C ARG A 45 8.11 10.92 -0.18
N ILE A 46 8.32 10.46 -1.42
CA ILE A 46 7.24 10.31 -2.41
C ILE A 46 6.17 9.32 -1.89
N SER A 47 6.63 8.17 -1.39
CA SER A 47 5.73 7.15 -0.84
C SER A 47 5.07 7.60 0.47
N VAL A 48 5.79 8.32 1.33
CA VAL A 48 5.23 8.89 2.57
C VAL A 48 4.15 9.92 2.27
N ALA A 49 4.41 10.85 1.36
CA ALA A 49 3.45 11.88 0.96
C ALA A 49 2.18 11.27 0.37
N TRP A 50 2.31 10.26 -0.49
CA TRP A 50 1.18 9.51 -1.02
C TRP A 50 0.38 8.82 0.10
N CYS A 51 1.05 8.18 1.08
CA CYS A 51 0.38 7.56 2.22
C CYS A 51 -0.41 8.58 3.04
N LYS A 52 0.20 9.75 3.35
CA LYS A 52 -0.47 10.85 4.07
C LYS A 52 -1.66 11.41 3.28
N LYS A 53 -1.52 11.57 1.96
CA LYS A 53 -2.54 12.12 1.07
C LYS A 53 -3.80 11.24 0.98
N PHE A 54 -3.63 9.91 0.94
CA PHE A 54 -4.73 8.95 0.78
C PHE A 54 -5.13 8.23 2.07
N GLY A 55 -4.51 8.58 3.21
CA GLY A 55 -4.79 7.93 4.50
C GLY A 55 -4.39 6.45 4.53
N VAL A 56 -3.40 6.05 3.72
CA VAL A 56 -2.91 4.68 3.69
C VAL A 56 -1.90 4.48 4.82
N PRO A 57 -2.06 3.46 5.68
CA PRO A 57 -1.10 3.22 6.75
C PRO A 57 0.28 2.86 6.19
N ILE A 58 1.33 3.54 6.65
CA ILE A 58 2.69 3.42 6.11
C ILE A 58 3.24 2.00 6.27
N GLU A 59 2.76 1.21 7.24
CA GLU A 59 3.10 -0.19 7.43
C GLU A 59 2.63 -1.13 6.33
N LYS A 60 1.66 -0.70 5.51
CA LYS A 60 1.25 -1.43 4.30
C LYS A 60 2.28 -1.30 3.19
N ILE A 61 3.03 -0.20 3.19
CA ILE A 61 4.08 0.06 2.20
C ILE A 61 5.44 -0.38 2.72
N TYR A 62 5.85 0.04 3.92
CA TYR A 62 7.15 -0.29 4.49
C TYR A 62 7.04 -1.21 5.70
N ASN A 63 7.83 -2.29 5.71
CA ASN A 63 7.96 -3.16 6.88
C ASN A 63 8.76 -2.46 8.01
N LYS A 64 8.88 -3.11 9.18
CA LYS A 64 9.54 -2.52 10.37
C LYS A 64 10.94 -1.98 10.07
N THR A 65 11.82 -2.79 9.50
CA THR A 65 13.21 -2.41 9.17
C THR A 65 13.28 -1.28 8.15
N GLN A 66 12.37 -1.27 7.18
CA GLN A 66 12.30 -0.21 6.16
C GLN A 66 11.86 1.13 6.77
N ARG A 67 10.91 1.10 7.73
CA ARG A 67 10.50 2.31 8.46
C ARG A 67 11.62 2.86 9.33
N GLU A 68 12.42 2.01 9.94
CA GLU A 68 13.62 2.44 10.68
C GLU A 68 14.64 3.11 9.74
N LYS A 69 14.91 2.52 8.56
CA LYS A 69 15.80 3.11 7.54
C LYS A 69 15.31 4.48 7.05
N PHE A 70 14.00 4.63 6.88
CA PHE A 70 13.37 5.83 6.31
C PHE A 70 12.69 6.72 7.35
N ALA A 71 13.05 6.60 8.63
CA ALA A 71 12.45 7.37 9.73
C ALA A 71 12.49 8.88 9.47
N TRP A 72 13.62 9.36 8.92
CA TRP A 72 13.81 10.76 8.52
C TRP A 72 12.75 11.24 7.51
N ALA A 73 12.39 10.40 6.53
CA ALA A 73 11.41 10.75 5.51
C ALA A 73 9.98 10.71 6.06
N ILE A 74 9.68 9.77 6.98
CA ILE A 74 8.37 9.63 7.61
C ILE A 74 8.03 10.87 8.46
N ASP A 75 9.02 11.36 9.20
CA ASP A 75 8.88 12.53 10.07
C ASP A 75 8.74 13.84 9.26
N MET A 76 9.58 14.04 8.25
CA MET A 76 9.69 15.32 7.56
C MET A 76 8.77 15.52 6.34
N ALA A 77 8.32 14.45 5.67
CA ALA A 77 7.58 14.61 4.41
C ALA A 77 6.11 14.98 4.64
N GLU A 78 5.67 16.10 4.08
CA GLU A 78 4.26 16.48 4.04
C GLU A 78 3.50 15.83 2.88
N LYS A 79 2.17 15.92 2.91
CA LYS A 79 1.26 15.30 1.91
C LYS A 79 1.42 15.85 0.48
N ASP A 80 2.04 17.01 0.33
CA ASP A 80 2.22 17.81 -0.87
C ASP A 80 3.69 17.84 -1.33
N TYR A 81 4.54 16.95 -0.81
CA TYR A 81 5.91 16.78 -1.27
C TYR A 81 5.98 16.49 -2.78
N GLU A 82 6.78 17.29 -3.50
CA GLU A 82 7.17 17.08 -4.89
C GLU A 82 8.69 16.83 -4.96
N PHE A 83 9.10 15.86 -5.79
CA PHE A 83 10.50 15.45 -5.97
C PHE A 83 11.21 16.27 -7.02
#